data_AF-A0A933ALL1-F1
#
_entry.id   AF-A0A933ALL1-F1
#
_cell.length_a   1.000
_cell.length_b   1.000
_cell.length_c   1.000
_cell.angle_alpha   90.00
_cell.angle_beta   90.00
_cell.angle_gamma   90.00
#
_symmetry.space_group_name_H-M   'P 1'
#
loop_
_entity.id
_entity.type
_entity.pdbx_description
1 polymer ?
#
loop_
_entity_poly.entity_id
_entity_poly.type
_entity_poly.pdbx_seq_one_letter_code
_entity_poly.pdbx_strand_id
1 'polypeptide(L)'
;MSRVINIDGVGKQRTQLSKAVLIAIRELAAKKQVDDEARDMAAFLALALGKIHETVDESVRAWEKRDYWLKADQFRMQWAWAYASSQKARQAVLLNDWGELAVLIPEIAGKLGTVKLPKSNTVGKPWTGALLELKKQAAKGKGAETR
;
A
#
# COMPACT_ATOMS: atom_id res chain seq x y z
N MET A 1 -26.86 6.66 26.11
CA MET A 1 -26.62 6.06 24.78
C MET A 1 -25.13 5.85 24.66
N SER A 2 -24.74 4.58 24.56
CA SER A 2 -23.37 4.09 24.74
C SER A 2 -22.39 4.66 23.70
N ARG A 3 -21.19 4.96 24.19
CA ARG A 3 -20.00 5.39 23.44
C ARG A 3 -19.82 4.50 22.22
N VAL A 4 -20.10 5.02 21.02
CA VAL A 4 -19.62 4.44 19.76
C VAL A 4 -18.12 4.62 19.79
N ILE A 5 -17.41 3.63 20.33
CA ILE A 5 -15.97 3.53 20.12
C ILE A 5 -15.83 3.20 18.64
N ASN A 6 -15.64 4.21 17.80
CA ASN A 6 -15.15 4.04 16.44
C ASN A 6 -13.71 3.54 16.52
N ILE A 7 -13.55 2.25 16.88
CA ILE A 7 -12.47 1.42 16.38
C ILE A 7 -12.87 1.13 14.94
N ASP A 8 -12.75 2.10 14.04
CA ASP A 8 -12.61 1.77 12.62
C ASP A 8 -11.27 1.05 12.53
N GLY A 9 -11.33 -0.27 12.71
CA GLY A 9 -10.18 -1.07 13.09
C GLY A 9 -9.09 -0.98 12.04
N VAL A 10 -7.86 -0.87 12.51
CA VAL A 10 -6.62 -0.94 11.72
C VAL A 10 -6.68 -2.07 10.66
N GLY A 11 -7.33 -3.19 10.98
CA GLY A 11 -7.60 -4.28 10.03
C GLY A 11 -8.63 -3.97 8.92
N LYS A 12 -9.68 -3.19 9.20
CA LYS A 12 -10.65 -2.69 8.20
C LYS A 12 -9.99 -1.71 7.25
N GLN A 13 -9.19 -0.78 7.78
CA GLN A 13 -8.40 0.16 6.98
C GLN A 13 -7.45 -0.58 6.04
N ARG A 14 -6.68 -1.55 6.56
CA ARG A 14 -5.83 -2.40 5.73
C ARG A 14 -6.60 -3.11 4.63
N THR A 15 -7.76 -3.69 4.95
CA THR A 15 -8.59 -4.38 3.96
C THR A 15 -9.08 -3.44 2.86
N GLN A 16 -9.44 -2.20 3.20
CA GLN A 16 -9.81 -1.18 2.23
C GLN A 16 -8.62 -0.77 1.35
N LEU A 17 -7.44 -0.57 1.94
CA LEU A 17 -6.20 -0.28 1.21
C LEU A 17 -5.82 -1.42 0.26
N SER A 18 -5.87 -2.68 0.72
CA SER A 18 -5.62 -3.85 -0.13
C SER A 18 -6.56 -3.89 -1.34
N LYS A 19 -7.86 -3.60 -1.13
CA LYS A 19 -8.83 -3.52 -2.23
C LYS A 19 -8.50 -2.38 -3.19
N ALA A 20 -8.14 -1.21 -2.67
CA ALA A 20 -7.77 -0.06 -3.51
C ALA A 20 -6.52 -0.35 -4.35
N VAL A 21 -5.52 -1.02 -3.78
CA VAL A 21 -4.31 -1.48 -4.52
C VAL A 21 -4.70 -2.43 -5.64
N LEU A 22 -5.52 -3.43 -5.36
CA LEU A 22 -5.96 -4.39 -6.37
C LEU A 22 -6.78 -3.74 -7.50
N ILE A 23 -7.63 -2.76 -7.16
CA ILE A 23 -8.36 -1.96 -8.17
C ILE A 23 -7.37 -1.17 -9.03
N ALA A 24 -6.40 -0.49 -8.42
CA ALA A 24 -5.38 0.25 -9.16
C ALA A 24 -4.55 -0.68 -10.09
N ILE A 25 -4.18 -1.87 -9.62
CA ILE A 25 -3.51 -2.89 -10.44
C ILE A 25 -4.38 -3.31 -11.63
N ARG A 26 -5.67 -3.56 -11.40
CA ARG A 26 -6.61 -3.97 -12.46
C ARG A 26 -6.78 -2.88 -13.51
N GLU A 27 -6.94 -1.63 -13.08
CA GLU A 27 -7.06 -0.47 -13.97
C GLU A 27 -5.76 -0.24 -14.76
N LEU A 28 -4.61 -0.36 -14.09
CA LEU A 28 -3.30 -0.24 -14.73
C LEU A 28 -3.06 -1.35 -15.77
N ALA A 29 -3.44 -2.59 -15.46
CA ALA A 29 -3.34 -3.71 -16.40
C ALA A 29 -4.31 -3.60 -17.59
N ALA A 30 -5.42 -2.87 -17.44
CA ALA A 30 -6.34 -2.60 -18.54
C ALA A 30 -5.83 -1.49 -19.48
N LYS A 31 -4.92 -0.62 -19.01
CA LYS A 31 -4.30 0.40 -19.85
C LYS A 31 -3.27 -0.22 -20.79
N LYS A 32 -3.32 0.20 -22.06
CA LYS A 32 -2.34 -0.20 -23.09
C LYS A 32 -1.10 0.69 -23.13
N GLN A 33 -1.15 1.86 -22.49
CA GLN A 33 -0.10 2.87 -22.52
C GLN A 33 0.20 3.37 -21.11
N VAL A 34 1.44 3.83 -20.94
CA VAL A 34 1.94 4.39 -19.69
C VAL A 34 1.72 5.90 -19.72
N ASP A 35 0.53 6.31 -19.30
CA ASP A 35 0.12 7.71 -19.22
C ASP A 35 0.48 8.32 -17.86
N ASP A 36 0.29 9.62 -17.67
CA ASP A 36 0.47 10.26 -16.36
C ASP A 36 -0.47 9.69 -15.28
N GLU A 37 -1.68 9.26 -15.66
CA GLU A 37 -2.55 8.51 -14.74
C GLU A 37 -1.95 7.15 -14.34
N ALA A 38 -1.22 6.47 -15.24
CA ALA A 38 -0.57 5.20 -14.92
C ALA A 38 0.59 5.40 -13.93
N ARG A 39 1.31 6.52 -14.04
CA ARG A 39 2.31 6.98 -13.05
C ARG A 39 1.68 7.25 -11.70
N ASP A 40 0.55 7.92 -11.68
CA ASP A 40 -0.22 8.15 -10.46
C ASP A 40 -0.69 6.83 -9.83
N MET A 41 -1.18 5.86 -10.61
CA MET A 41 -1.56 4.53 -10.12
C MET A 41 -0.37 3.78 -9.51
N ALA A 42 0.78 3.79 -10.17
CA ALA A 42 1.99 3.14 -9.66
C ALA A 42 2.51 3.82 -8.39
N ALA A 43 2.47 5.15 -8.32
CA ALA A 43 2.82 5.90 -7.12
C ALA A 43 1.84 5.61 -5.97
N PHE A 44 0.54 5.56 -6.27
CA PHE A 44 -0.49 5.20 -5.31
C PHE A 44 -0.25 3.81 -4.73
N LEU A 45 0.11 2.84 -5.56
CA LEU A 45 0.43 1.48 -5.12
C LEU A 45 1.60 1.46 -4.14
N ALA A 46 2.68 2.20 -4.41
CA ALA A 46 3.81 2.32 -3.48
C ALA A 46 3.38 2.92 -2.12
N LEU A 47 2.61 4.01 -2.14
CA LEU A 47 2.11 4.69 -0.94
C LEU A 47 1.14 3.82 -0.14
N ALA A 48 0.22 3.14 -0.82
CA ALA A 48 -0.79 2.29 -0.20
C ALA A 48 -0.16 1.07 0.48
N LEU A 49 0.85 0.45 -0.15
CA LEU A 49 1.62 -0.64 0.47
C LEU A 49 2.39 -0.16 1.72
N GLY A 50 2.95 1.04 1.68
CA GLY A 50 3.60 1.65 2.85
C GLY A 50 2.61 1.86 3.99
N LYS A 51 1.43 2.42 3.71
CA LYS A 51 0.36 2.56 4.71
C LYS A 51 -0.12 1.22 5.26
N ILE A 52 -0.20 0.19 4.42
CA ILE A 52 -0.53 -1.17 4.88
C ILE A 52 0.52 -1.66 5.89
N HIS A 53 1.80 -1.41 5.65
CA HIS A 53 2.85 -1.75 6.61
C HIS A 53 2.69 -1.00 7.95
N GLU A 54 2.40 0.30 7.91
CA GLU A 54 2.11 1.10 9.12
C GLU A 54 0.94 0.50 9.93
N THR A 55 -0.15 0.11 9.25
CA THR A 55 -1.30 -0.54 9.92
C THR A 55 -0.94 -1.90 10.55
N VAL A 56 0.02 -2.62 9.96
CA VAL A 56 0.53 -3.88 10.53
C VAL A 56 1.32 -3.57 11.80
N ASP A 57 2.23 -2.59 11.77
CA ASP A 57 3.03 -2.20 12.94
C ASP A 57 2.16 -1.72 14.10
N GLU A 58 1.11 -0.95 13.84
CA GLU A 58 0.15 -0.53 14.86
C GLU A 58 -0.57 -1.72 15.50
N SER A 59 -1.02 -2.69 14.68
CA SER A 59 -1.67 -3.90 15.15
C SER A 59 -0.73 -4.75 16.00
N VAL A 60 0.53 -4.85 15.58
CA VAL A 60 1.56 -5.59 16.29
C VAL A 60 1.87 -4.93 17.64
N ARG A 61 2.11 -3.62 17.67
CA ARG A 61 2.34 -2.88 18.93
C ARG A 61 1.18 -3.05 19.92
N ALA A 62 -0.06 -3.10 19.42
CA ALA A 62 -1.23 -3.34 20.26
C ALA A 62 -1.27 -4.77 20.83
N TRP A 63 -0.75 -5.76 20.09
CA TRP A 63 -0.64 -7.16 20.54
C TRP A 63 0.53 -7.38 21.49
N GLU A 64 1.67 -6.75 21.26
CA GLU A 64 2.84 -6.76 22.15
C GLU A 64 2.49 -6.19 23.54
N LYS A 65 1.72 -5.09 23.59
CA LYS A 65 1.18 -4.53 24.84
C LYS A 65 0.23 -5.47 25.61
N ARG A 66 -0.26 -6.53 24.97
CA ARG A 66 -1.16 -7.55 25.54
C ARG A 66 -0.47 -8.91 25.66
N ASP A 67 0.85 -8.94 25.59
CA ASP A 67 1.71 -10.13 25.66
C ASP A 67 1.46 -11.19 24.56
N TYR A 68 0.85 -10.80 23.44
CA TYR A 68 0.63 -11.68 22.28
C TYR A 68 1.82 -11.68 21.30
N TRP A 69 3.04 -11.84 21.82
CA TRP A 69 4.29 -11.76 21.07
C TRP A 69 4.38 -12.74 19.89
N LEU A 70 3.94 -13.99 20.08
CA LEU A 70 3.97 -15.00 19.01
C LEU A 70 3.03 -14.66 17.84
N LYS A 71 1.84 -14.12 18.14
CA LYS A 71 0.89 -13.68 17.09
C LYS A 71 1.42 -12.45 16.38
N ALA A 72 2.02 -11.51 17.13
CA ALA A 72 2.67 -10.33 16.60
C ALA A 72 3.78 -10.70 15.59
N ASP A 73 4.64 -11.65 15.95
CA ASP A 73 5.74 -12.07 15.10
C ASP A 73 5.27 -12.79 13.82
N GLN A 74 4.35 -13.74 13.94
CA GLN A 74 3.74 -14.41 12.79
C GLN A 74 3.09 -13.41 11.82
N PHE A 75 2.44 -12.39 12.36
CA PHE A 75 1.79 -11.35 11.56
C PHE A 75 2.77 -10.39 10.91
N ARG A 76 3.88 -10.04 11.57
CA ARG A 76 5.00 -9.31 10.94
C ARG A 76 5.56 -10.12 9.78
N MET A 77 5.86 -11.40 9.97
CA MET A 77 6.39 -12.26 8.90
C MET A 77 5.42 -12.37 7.72
N GLN A 78 4.12 -12.52 8.00
CA GLN A 78 3.09 -12.58 6.96
C GLN A 78 3.05 -11.32 6.09
N TRP A 79 3.36 -10.14 6.66
CA TRP A 79 3.28 -8.84 5.98
C TRP A 79 4.65 -8.22 5.67
N ALA A 80 5.75 -8.91 5.94
CA ALA A 80 7.12 -8.41 5.69
C ALA A 80 7.32 -8.00 4.23
N TRP A 81 6.67 -8.69 3.30
CA TRP A 81 6.70 -8.38 1.87
C TRP A 81 6.10 -7.01 1.54
N ALA A 82 5.12 -6.49 2.30
CA ALA A 82 4.43 -5.25 1.97
C ALA A 82 5.38 -4.04 2.03
N TYR A 83 6.26 -4.00 3.02
CA TYR A 83 7.28 -2.95 3.11
C TYR A 83 8.30 -3.05 1.97
N ALA A 84 8.84 -4.25 1.73
CA ALA A 84 9.82 -4.47 0.68
C ALA A 84 9.25 -4.12 -0.72
N SER A 85 8.03 -4.57 -1.01
CA SER A 85 7.32 -4.24 -2.26
C SER A 85 6.99 -2.75 -2.36
N SER A 86 6.65 -2.07 -1.26
CA SER A 86 6.44 -0.61 -1.25
C SER A 86 7.70 0.14 -1.65
N GLN A 87 8.86 -0.22 -1.09
CA GLN A 87 10.13 0.45 -1.41
C GLN A 87 10.56 0.21 -2.86
N LYS A 88 10.45 -1.04 -3.34
CA LYS A 88 10.72 -1.37 -4.74
C LYS A 88 9.81 -0.60 -5.70
N ALA A 89 8.50 -0.60 -5.44
CA ALA A 89 7.54 0.15 -6.26
C ALA A 89 7.86 1.65 -6.26
N ARG A 90 8.20 2.20 -5.08
CA ARG A 90 8.59 3.61 -4.95
C ARG A 90 9.83 3.94 -5.78
N GLN A 91 10.87 3.12 -5.68
CA GLN A 91 12.11 3.31 -6.43
C GLN A 91 11.87 3.23 -7.93
N ALA A 92 11.16 2.20 -8.38
CA ALA A 92 10.82 2.00 -9.78
C ALA A 92 10.01 3.19 -10.35
N VAL A 93 9.02 3.71 -9.60
CA VAL A 93 8.27 4.91 -10.00
C VAL A 93 9.17 6.15 -10.09
N LEU A 94 10.07 6.36 -9.13
CA LEU A 94 10.97 7.51 -9.12
C LEU A 94 12.01 7.46 -10.24
N LEU A 95 12.46 6.27 -10.62
CA LEU A 95 13.39 6.04 -11.72
C LEU A 95 12.69 5.92 -13.08
N ASN A 96 11.36 5.93 -13.12
CA ASN A 96 10.55 5.59 -14.30
C ASN A 96 10.88 4.21 -14.88
N ASP A 97 11.22 3.24 -14.03
CA ASP A 97 11.45 1.85 -14.42
C ASP A 97 10.14 1.07 -14.49
N TRP A 98 9.56 1.05 -15.69
CA TRP A 98 8.32 0.34 -15.97
C TRP A 98 8.51 -1.17 -16.13
N GLY A 99 9.73 -1.61 -16.44
CA GLY A 99 10.06 -3.03 -16.54
C GLY A 99 9.98 -3.68 -15.16
N GLU A 100 10.57 -3.04 -14.15
CA GLU A 100 10.52 -3.51 -12.76
C GLU A 100 9.08 -3.48 -12.21
N LEU A 101 8.32 -2.40 -12.48
CA LEU A 101 6.91 -2.33 -12.08
C LEU A 101 6.06 -3.44 -12.70
N ALA A 102 6.27 -3.77 -13.97
CA ALA A 102 5.53 -4.83 -14.67
C ALA A 102 5.73 -6.22 -14.03
N VAL A 103 6.91 -6.47 -13.43
CA VAL A 103 7.19 -7.70 -12.68
C VAL A 103 6.62 -7.63 -11.26
N LEU A 104 6.71 -6.48 -10.60
CA LEU A 104 6.30 -6.32 -9.21
C LEU A 104 4.77 -6.34 -9.02
N ILE A 105 4.02 -5.79 -9.97
CA ILE A 105 2.55 -5.72 -9.94
C ILE A 105 1.90 -7.10 -9.77
N PRO A 106 2.18 -8.12 -10.61
CA PRO A 106 1.57 -9.44 -10.45
C PRO A 106 1.99 -10.13 -9.15
N GLU A 107 3.22 -9.92 -8.66
CA GLU A 107 3.64 -10.44 -7.36
C GLU A 107 2.78 -9.87 -6.22
N ILE A 108 2.59 -8.56 -6.19
CA ILE A 108 1.75 -7.88 -5.19
C ILE A 108 0.30 -8.36 -5.30
N ALA A 109 -0.23 -8.48 -6.52
CA ALA A 109 -1.57 -8.99 -6.76
C ALA A 109 -1.74 -10.42 -6.21
N GLY A 110 -0.76 -11.29 -6.42
CA GLY A 110 -0.73 -12.65 -5.88
C GLY A 110 -0.73 -12.67 -4.35
N LYS A 111 0.07 -11.82 -3.70
CA LYS A 111 0.10 -11.70 -2.23
C LYS A 111 -1.23 -11.20 -1.65
N LEU A 112 -1.93 -10.32 -2.38
CA LEU A 112 -3.23 -9.79 -2.00
C LEU A 112 -4.42 -10.65 -2.48
N GLY A 113 -4.18 -11.76 -3.16
CA GLY A 113 -5.23 -12.60 -3.76
C GLY A 113 -6.21 -13.21 -2.76
N THR A 114 -5.87 -13.24 -1.47
CA THR A 114 -6.78 -13.64 -0.38
C THR A 114 -7.86 -12.60 -0.07
N VAL A 115 -7.69 -11.34 -0.52
CA VAL A 115 -8.64 -10.25 -0.28
C VAL A 115 -9.75 -10.28 -1.33
N LYS A 116 -10.99 -10.49 -0.89
CA LYS A 116 -12.17 -10.48 -1.78
C LYS A 116 -12.41 -9.09 -2.38
N LEU A 117 -12.18 -8.95 -3.68
CA LEU A 117 -12.51 -7.75 -4.43
C LEU A 117 -14.03 -7.66 -4.67
N PRO A 118 -14.67 -6.50 -4.41
CA PRO A 118 -16.02 -6.26 -4.91
C PRO A 118 -16.00 -6.19 -6.45
N LYS A 119 -17.07 -6.69 -7.09
CA LYS A 119 -17.19 -6.68 -8.57
C LYS A 119 -17.26 -5.25 -9.16
N SER A 120 -17.67 -4.26 -8.36
CA SER A 120 -17.86 -2.86 -8.79
C SER A 120 -16.93 -1.92 -8.02
N ASN A 121 -16.37 -0.94 -8.73
CA ASN A 121 -15.50 0.09 -8.17
C ASN A 121 -16.33 1.28 -7.65
N THR A 122 -16.88 1.17 -6.44
CA THR A 122 -17.59 2.30 -5.79
C THR A 122 -16.64 3.34 -5.17
N VAL A 123 -15.32 3.12 -5.24
CA VAL A 123 -14.30 3.92 -4.53
C VAL A 123 -13.81 5.12 -5.34
N GLY A 124 -14.16 5.21 -6.63
CA GLY A 124 -13.72 6.30 -7.52
C GLY A 124 -12.26 6.14 -7.98
N LYS A 125 -11.54 7.26 -8.13
CA LYS A 125 -10.12 7.33 -8.54
C LYS A 125 -9.22 7.76 -7.36
N PRO A 126 -8.88 6.88 -6.40
CA PRO A 126 -8.07 7.25 -5.23
C PRO A 126 -6.60 7.55 -5.55
N TRP A 127 -6.14 7.32 -6.78
CA TRP A 127 -4.74 7.50 -7.20
C TRP A 127 -4.42 8.90 -7.75
N THR A 128 -5.40 9.76 -7.99
CA THR A 128 -5.17 11.10 -8.56
C THR A 128 -4.25 11.93 -7.65
N GLY A 129 -3.11 12.38 -8.18
CA GLY A 129 -2.13 13.18 -7.43
C GLY A 129 -1.20 12.38 -6.51
N ALA A 130 -1.26 11.04 -6.53
CA ALA A 130 -0.39 10.20 -5.71
C ALA A 130 1.10 10.35 -6.09
N LEU A 131 1.42 10.62 -7.35
CA LEU A 131 2.81 10.86 -7.78
C LEU A 131 3.39 12.13 -7.13
N LEU A 132 2.58 13.18 -7.00
CA LEU A 132 3.00 14.43 -6.35
C LEU A 132 3.30 14.20 -4.87
N GLU A 133 2.43 13.47 -4.17
CA GLU A 133 2.66 13.09 -2.77
C GLU A 133 3.91 12.22 -2.61
N LEU A 134 4.13 11.25 -3.51
CA LEU A 134 5.32 10.39 -3.47
C LEU A 134 6.61 11.20 -3.67
N LYS A 135 6.62 12.13 -4.62
CA LYS A 135 7.76 13.03 -4.86
C LYS A 135 8.01 13.94 -3.66
N LYS A 136 6.96 14.48 -3.04
CA LYS A 136 7.05 15.29 -1.82
C LYS A 136 7.66 14.51 -0.66
N GLN A 137 7.27 13.25 -0.47
CA GLN A 137 7.86 12.36 0.54
C GLN A 137 9.32 12.01 0.23
N ALA A 138 9.67 11.83 -1.05
CA ALA A 138 11.06 11.59 -1.46
C ALA A 138 11.95 12.81 -1.22
N ALA A 139 11.46 14.01 -1.52
CA ALA A 139 12.17 15.27 -1.24
C ALA A 139 12.36 15.48 0.27
N LYS A 140 11.35 15.17 1.09
CA LYS A 140 11.43 15.27 2.55
C LYS A 140 12.45 14.30 3.17
N GLY A 141 12.61 13.09 2.61
CA GLY A 141 13.61 12.12 3.05
C GLY A 141 15.05 12.56 2.80
N LYS A 142 15.33 13.19 1.64
CA LYS A 142 16.68 13.68 1.30
C LYS A 142 17.14 14.88 2.15
N GLY A 143 16.21 15.66 2.71
CA GLY A 143 16.53 16.80 3.58
C GLY A 143 16.87 16.43 5.04
N ALA A 144 16.66 15.19 5.46
CA ALA A 144 16.94 14.74 6.83
C ALA A 144 18.39 14.23 7.02
N GLU A 145 19.14 14.03 5.93
CA GLU A 145 20.50 13.47 5.95
C GLU A 145 21.60 14.54 5.78
N THR A 146 21.26 15.83 5.86
CA THR A 146 22.19 16.97 5.69
C THR A 146 22.23 17.90 6.90
N ARG A 147 22.00 17.39 8.11
CA ARG A 147 22.20 18.15 9.35
C ARG A 147 22.99 17.40 10.40
#